data_AF-A0A356XH61-F1
#
_entry.id   AF-A0A356XH61-F1
#
_cell.length_a   1.000
_cell.length_b   1.000
_cell.length_c   1.000
_cell.angle_alpha   90.00
_cell.angle_beta   90.00
_cell.angle_gamma   90.00
#
_symmetry.space_group_name_H-M   'P 1'
#
loop_
_entity.id
_entity.type
_entity.pdbx_description
1 polymer ?
#
loop_
_entity_poly.entity_id
_entity_poly.type
_entity_poly.pdbx_seq_one_letter_code
_entity_poly.pdbx_strand_id
1 'polypeptide(L)'
;MEIMKLPITDLKPAVYNPRKNLKSGDPEYEKLRRSFQEFGYVEPIVWNRQTQTIVGGHQRLKVLAEMGETEIECVIVDMPQEKEKALNVALNKINGQWDEELLAGLLKDLETQAIDLAITGFDVSEIESLMKQFDKSEAAEDDFDTEKALEEIVEPVSKRGDIWILGRHRLMCGDSTVMADVEKLMDGALADMVFTDPPWNVDLGGDPTHPSWKPRQILNDSMSTEDFKDFMNKTFACMYGILKPGGMMYVVMSAQEWGNCMLTLKENGFHWSSTIIWNKDRIVLSRKDYHTRYEPIWYGWHNGAPRRCPLEDRKQCDVWDIPRPSVSELHPTTKPIELVARAIKNSSYPDHVVVDLFGGSGTTLIAAEQTNRSCFMGEMDEKYCDVIAKRFALQTGRHDGIYVLRDGEKIGWESLCPEK
;
A
#
# COMPACT_ATOMS: atom_id res chain seq x y z
N MET A 1 3.29 48.79 -1.03
CA MET A 1 2.04 48.01 -1.13
C MET A 1 1.10 48.81 -2.01
N GLU A 2 0.75 48.29 -3.18
CA GLU A 2 -0.22 48.93 -4.08
C GLU A 2 -1.62 48.48 -3.66
N ILE A 3 -2.55 49.42 -3.48
CA ILE A 3 -3.95 49.13 -3.15
C ILE A 3 -4.82 49.71 -4.27
N MET A 4 -5.73 48.90 -4.81
CA MET A 4 -6.66 49.32 -5.85
C MET A 4 -8.08 48.84 -5.52
N LYS A 5 -9.09 49.63 -5.89
CA LYS A 5 -10.47 49.14 -5.92
C LYS A 5 -10.69 48.32 -7.18
N LEU A 6 -11.19 47.10 -7.01
CA LEU A 6 -11.52 46.18 -8.10
C LEU A 6 -13.01 45.81 -8.03
N PRO A 7 -13.70 45.69 -9.18
CA PRO A 7 -15.04 45.13 -9.23
C PRO A 7 -15.06 43.71 -8.67
N ILE A 8 -16.09 43.35 -7.90
CA ILE A 8 -16.22 41.99 -7.36
C ILE A 8 -16.21 40.92 -8.48
N THR A 9 -16.73 41.25 -9.66
CA THR A 9 -16.76 40.35 -10.83
C THR A 9 -15.37 39.92 -11.30
N ASP A 10 -14.33 40.69 -10.98
CA ASP A 10 -12.95 40.44 -11.41
C ASP A 10 -12.17 39.64 -10.35
N LEU A 11 -12.73 39.47 -9.15
CA LEU A 11 -12.11 38.78 -8.03
C LEU A 11 -12.40 37.28 -8.07
N LYS A 12 -11.61 36.56 -8.85
CA LYS A 12 -11.72 35.09 -8.99
C LYS A 12 -11.09 34.37 -7.79
N PRO A 13 -11.84 33.54 -7.05
CA PRO A 13 -11.26 32.72 -5.98
C PRO A 13 -10.24 31.71 -6.54
N ALA A 14 -9.16 31.49 -5.80
CA ALA A 14 -8.18 30.45 -6.14
C ALA A 14 -8.78 29.05 -5.90
N VAL A 15 -8.84 28.23 -6.95
CA VAL A 15 -9.41 26.87 -6.92
C VAL A 15 -8.62 25.93 -5.99
N TYR A 16 -7.32 26.18 -5.85
CA TYR A 16 -6.41 25.41 -4.99
C TYR A 16 -6.39 25.89 -3.53
N ASN A 17 -7.19 26.88 -3.15
CA ASN A 17 -7.19 27.37 -1.77
C ASN A 17 -7.65 26.26 -0.82
N PRO A 18 -6.81 25.79 0.12
CA PRO A 18 -7.11 24.65 0.97
C PRO A 18 -8.04 24.96 2.15
N ARG A 19 -8.65 26.16 2.23
CA ARG A 19 -9.61 26.48 3.30
C ARG A 19 -11.01 25.99 2.96
N LYS A 20 -11.70 25.45 3.98
CA LYS A 20 -13.12 25.10 3.87
C LYS A 20 -13.95 26.34 3.52
N ASN A 21 -14.86 26.17 2.57
CA ASN A 21 -15.78 27.21 2.15
C ASN A 21 -16.81 27.50 3.25
N LEU A 22 -16.75 28.71 3.82
CA LEU A 22 -17.75 29.20 4.78
C LEU A 22 -19.12 29.40 4.12
N LYS A 23 -20.19 29.17 4.84
CA LYS A 23 -21.59 29.44 4.45
C LYS A 23 -22.26 30.38 5.44
N SER A 24 -23.29 31.10 4.98
CA SER A 24 -24.16 31.87 5.87
C SER A 24 -24.73 30.97 6.96
N GLY A 25 -24.66 31.42 8.21
CA GLY A 25 -25.00 30.63 9.40
C GLY A 25 -23.81 29.93 10.09
N ASP A 26 -22.63 29.84 9.45
CA ASP A 26 -21.44 29.31 10.12
C ASP A 26 -20.94 30.29 11.21
N PRO A 27 -20.49 29.80 12.38
CA PRO A 27 -20.02 30.68 13.46
C PRO A 27 -18.90 31.65 13.05
N GLU A 28 -17.98 31.22 12.18
CA GLU A 28 -16.91 32.07 11.67
C GLU A 28 -17.43 33.13 10.67
N TYR A 29 -18.36 32.75 9.81
CA TYR A 29 -19.01 33.68 8.88
C TYR A 29 -19.72 34.80 9.63
N GLU A 30 -20.52 34.44 10.65
CA GLU A 30 -21.28 35.42 11.44
C GLU A 30 -20.37 36.34 12.26
N LYS A 31 -19.24 35.84 12.77
CA LYS A 31 -18.22 36.68 13.43
C LYS A 31 -17.63 37.70 12.45
N LEU A 32 -17.29 37.26 11.24
CA LEU A 32 -16.69 38.11 10.21
C LEU A 32 -17.68 39.20 9.76
N ARG A 33 -18.95 38.83 9.54
CA ARG A 33 -20.04 39.76 9.19
C ARG A 33 -20.24 40.82 10.28
N ARG A 34 -20.30 40.42 11.55
CA ARG A 34 -20.42 41.38 12.68
C ARG A 34 -19.21 42.30 12.76
N SER A 35 -18.01 41.78 12.53
CA SER A 35 -16.78 42.58 12.50
C SER A 35 -16.86 43.68 11.43
N PHE A 36 -17.33 43.36 10.22
CA PHE A 36 -17.52 44.35 9.16
C PHE A 36 -18.61 45.38 9.47
N GLN A 37 -19.69 44.99 10.15
CA GLN A 37 -20.73 45.94 10.57
C GLN A 37 -20.24 46.91 11.66
N GLU A 38 -19.40 46.44 12.58
CA GLU A 38 -18.90 47.23 13.71
C GLU A 38 -17.69 48.10 13.33
N PHE A 39 -16.73 47.53 12.61
CA PHE A 39 -15.42 48.16 12.36
C PHE A 39 -15.18 48.51 10.89
N GLY A 40 -16.06 48.10 9.98
CA GLY A 40 -15.87 48.28 8.54
C GLY A 40 -14.82 47.34 7.95
N TYR A 41 -14.50 47.57 6.68
CA TYR A 41 -13.50 46.79 5.95
C TYR A 41 -12.09 47.31 6.20
N VAL A 42 -11.38 46.68 7.15
CA VAL A 42 -10.05 47.13 7.61
C VAL A 42 -8.88 46.29 7.09
N GLU A 43 -9.14 45.08 6.61
CA GLU A 43 -8.11 44.15 6.14
C GLU A 43 -8.36 43.78 4.66
N PRO A 44 -7.62 44.41 3.73
CA PRO A 44 -7.79 44.19 2.30
C PRO A 44 -7.62 42.73 1.85
N ILE A 45 -8.23 42.41 0.71
CA ILE A 45 -8.05 41.16 -0.01
C ILE A 45 -6.74 41.25 -0.80
N VAL A 46 -5.96 40.17 -0.85
CA VAL A 46 -4.74 40.11 -1.66
C VAL A 46 -5.09 39.50 -3.02
N TRP A 47 -4.81 40.20 -4.10
CA TRP A 47 -5.13 39.79 -5.47
C TRP A 47 -3.89 39.86 -6.36
N ASN A 48 -3.67 38.82 -7.17
CA ASN A 48 -2.53 38.74 -8.07
C ASN A 48 -2.87 39.24 -9.46
N ARG A 49 -2.12 40.24 -9.94
CA ARG A 49 -2.28 40.85 -11.26
C ARG A 49 -1.97 39.90 -12.41
N GLN A 50 -1.00 39.00 -12.26
CA GLN A 50 -0.61 38.10 -13.36
C GLN A 50 -1.68 37.03 -13.63
N THR A 51 -2.19 36.41 -12.56
CA THR A 51 -3.15 35.29 -12.67
C THR A 51 -4.60 35.74 -12.60
N GLN A 52 -4.84 36.97 -12.15
CA GLN A 52 -6.16 37.54 -11.86
C GLN A 52 -6.94 36.78 -10.78
N THR A 53 -6.22 36.24 -9.79
CA THR A 53 -6.80 35.38 -8.74
C THR A 53 -6.58 35.95 -7.35
N ILE A 54 -7.49 35.63 -6.43
CA ILE A 54 -7.36 35.99 -5.02
C ILE A 54 -6.35 35.09 -4.35
N VAL A 55 -5.35 35.70 -3.73
CA VAL A 55 -4.29 35.04 -2.97
C VAL A 55 -4.66 34.95 -1.49
N GLY A 56 -5.38 35.92 -0.94
CA GLY A 56 -5.79 35.91 0.48
C GLY A 56 -7.05 36.73 0.73
N GLY A 57 -7.85 36.30 1.70
CA GLY A 57 -9.11 36.96 2.06
C GLY A 57 -10.36 36.40 1.36
N HIS A 58 -10.35 35.16 0.87
CA HIS A 58 -11.50 34.52 0.18
C HIS A 58 -12.78 34.51 1.03
N GLN A 59 -12.65 34.32 2.34
CA GLN A 59 -13.79 34.39 3.27
C GLN A 59 -14.37 35.81 3.37
N ARG A 60 -13.50 36.83 3.37
CA ARG A 60 -13.90 38.24 3.37
C ARG A 60 -14.66 38.58 2.08
N LEU A 61 -14.17 38.13 0.93
CA LEU A 61 -14.84 38.35 -0.35
C LEU A 61 -16.29 37.84 -0.28
N LYS A 62 -16.47 36.62 0.24
CA LYS A 62 -17.80 36.00 0.31
C LYS A 62 -18.77 36.83 1.16
N VAL A 63 -18.34 37.25 2.34
CA VAL A 63 -19.17 38.06 3.23
C VAL A 63 -19.48 39.42 2.61
N LEU A 64 -18.49 40.10 2.01
CA LEU A 64 -18.67 41.41 1.35
C LEU A 64 -19.61 41.33 0.13
N ALA A 65 -19.46 40.29 -0.69
CA ALA A 65 -20.35 40.05 -1.83
C ALA A 65 -21.81 39.82 -1.38
N GLU A 66 -22.04 39.06 -0.30
CA GLU A 66 -23.38 38.85 0.26
C GLU A 66 -23.94 40.08 0.99
N MET A 67 -23.07 41.01 1.42
CA MET A 67 -23.47 42.32 1.94
C MET A 67 -23.85 43.33 0.84
N GLY A 68 -23.68 42.97 -0.43
CA GLY A 68 -24.09 43.79 -1.58
C GLY A 68 -23.04 44.79 -2.05
N GLU A 69 -21.78 44.65 -1.63
CA GLU A 69 -20.69 45.46 -2.17
C GLU A 69 -20.49 45.19 -3.67
N THR A 70 -20.03 46.20 -4.41
CA THR A 70 -19.80 46.08 -5.86
C THR A 70 -18.34 46.26 -6.24
N GLU A 71 -17.57 46.98 -5.42
CA GLU A 71 -16.13 47.19 -5.55
C GLU A 71 -15.44 46.97 -4.20
N ILE A 72 -14.25 46.36 -4.21
CA ILE A 72 -13.50 46.05 -2.98
C ILE A 72 -12.06 46.54 -3.11
N GLU A 73 -11.52 47.14 -2.03
CA GLU A 73 -10.11 47.50 -1.94
C GLU A 73 -9.23 46.27 -1.79
N CYS A 74 -8.36 46.04 -2.78
CA CYS A 74 -7.47 44.90 -2.82
C CYS A 74 -6.01 45.36 -2.80
N VAL A 75 -5.18 44.65 -2.03
CA VAL A 75 -3.72 44.72 -2.14
C VAL A 75 -3.29 43.95 -3.36
N ILE A 76 -2.56 44.63 -4.24
CA ILE A 76 -2.11 44.06 -5.50
C ILE A 76 -0.73 43.47 -5.34
N VAL A 77 -0.59 42.22 -5.76
CA VAL A 77 0.70 41.56 -5.94
C VAL A 77 0.90 41.20 -7.41
N ASP A 78 2.17 41.13 -7.82
CA ASP A 78 2.56 40.82 -9.19
C ASP A 78 3.62 39.71 -9.13
N MET A 79 3.17 38.47 -9.25
CA MET A 79 4.05 37.30 -9.13
C MET A 79 3.56 36.10 -9.94
N PRO A 80 4.47 35.19 -10.34
CA PRO A 80 4.11 33.91 -10.95
C PRO A 80 3.21 33.05 -10.05
N GLN A 81 2.44 32.13 -10.67
CA GLN A 81 1.44 31.31 -9.98
C GLN A 81 2.04 30.43 -8.88
N GLU A 82 3.30 30.02 -9.01
CA GLU A 82 3.95 29.15 -8.04
C GLU A 82 4.25 29.91 -6.73
N LYS A 83 4.69 31.18 -6.84
CA LYS A 83 4.85 32.09 -5.69
C LYS A 83 3.51 32.51 -5.10
N GLU A 84 2.48 32.63 -5.92
CA GLU A 84 1.12 32.91 -5.46
C GLU A 84 0.59 31.80 -4.55
N LYS A 85 0.77 30.53 -4.94
CA LYS A 85 0.40 29.37 -4.14
C LYS A 85 1.10 29.36 -2.78
N ALA A 86 2.42 29.62 -2.75
CA ALA A 86 3.16 29.70 -1.50
C ALA A 86 2.67 30.83 -0.58
N LEU A 87 2.39 32.01 -1.16
CA LEU A 87 1.81 33.14 -0.41
C LEU A 87 0.39 32.86 0.09
N ASN A 88 -0.43 32.16 -0.70
CA ASN A 88 -1.77 31.73 -0.29
C ASN A 88 -1.69 30.84 0.95
N VAL A 89 -0.77 29.86 0.97
CA VAL A 89 -0.55 29.01 2.15
C VAL A 89 -0.10 29.85 3.35
N ALA A 90 0.90 30.72 3.17
CA ALA A 90 1.44 31.56 4.25
C ALA A 90 0.40 32.49 4.88
N LEU A 91 -0.45 33.14 4.07
CA LEU A 91 -1.52 34.03 4.56
C LEU A 91 -2.62 33.26 5.30
N ASN A 92 -2.83 32.00 4.96
CA ASN A 92 -3.84 31.16 5.60
C ASN A 92 -3.30 30.41 6.82
N LYS A 93 -1.97 30.25 7.00
CA LYS A 93 -1.34 29.59 8.16
C LYS A 93 -1.86 30.12 9.50
N ILE A 94 -2.12 31.42 9.56
CA ILE A 94 -2.30 32.14 10.82
C ILE A 94 -3.73 32.02 11.38
N ASN A 95 -4.74 31.58 10.61
CA ASN A 95 -6.11 31.46 11.12
C ASN A 95 -6.95 30.43 10.35
N GLY A 96 -7.47 29.37 11.01
CA GLY A 96 -8.59 28.54 10.53
C GLY A 96 -8.37 27.02 10.48
N GLN A 97 -9.46 26.28 10.21
CA GLN A 97 -9.43 24.84 9.92
C GLN A 97 -9.14 24.58 8.43
N TRP A 98 -8.26 23.61 8.15
CA TRP A 98 -7.84 23.22 6.81
C TRP A 98 -8.75 22.14 6.21
N ASP A 99 -8.82 22.13 4.88
CA ASP A 99 -9.01 20.91 4.12
C ASP A 99 -7.63 20.27 3.94
N GLU A 100 -7.38 19.24 4.74
CA GLU A 100 -6.05 18.67 4.87
C GLU A 100 -5.60 17.92 3.59
N GLU A 101 -6.53 17.39 2.78
CA GLU A 101 -6.23 16.73 1.51
C GLU A 101 -5.79 17.74 0.44
N LEU A 102 -6.49 18.87 0.34
CA LEU A 102 -6.09 19.97 -0.55
C LEU A 102 -4.77 20.61 -0.12
N LEU A 103 -4.54 20.74 1.20
CA LEU A 103 -3.30 21.28 1.74
C LEU A 103 -2.09 20.39 1.41
N ALA A 104 -2.21 19.08 1.65
CA ALA A 104 -1.14 18.13 1.35
C ALA A 104 -0.83 18.09 -0.16
N GLY A 105 -1.85 18.07 -1.01
CA GLY A 105 -1.69 18.15 -2.47
C GLY A 105 -0.96 19.43 -2.92
N LEU A 106 -1.30 20.57 -2.32
CA LEU A 106 -0.68 21.85 -2.62
C LEU A 106 0.79 21.92 -2.18
N LEU A 107 1.12 21.39 -0.99
CA LEU A 107 2.51 21.33 -0.50
C LEU A 107 3.39 20.43 -1.38
N LYS A 108 2.86 19.29 -1.83
CA LYS A 108 3.56 18.38 -2.74
C LYS A 108 3.82 18.99 -4.12
N ASP A 109 2.86 19.76 -4.65
CA ASP A 109 3.02 20.49 -5.92
C ASP A 109 4.13 21.56 -5.80
N LEU A 110 4.16 22.29 -4.68
CA LEU A 110 5.20 23.29 -4.39
C LEU A 110 6.60 22.65 -4.27
N GLU A 111 6.72 21.50 -3.61
CA GLU A 111 7.97 20.74 -3.50
C GLU A 111 8.47 20.27 -4.88
N THR A 112 7.57 19.74 -5.70
CA THR A 112 7.88 19.26 -7.07
C THR A 112 8.39 20.40 -7.96
N GLN A 113 7.95 21.64 -7.68
CA GLN A 113 8.37 22.85 -8.39
C GLN A 113 9.64 23.50 -7.79
N ALA A 114 10.32 22.81 -6.86
CA ALA A 114 11.54 23.27 -6.19
C ALA A 114 11.37 24.61 -5.43
N ILE A 115 10.16 24.88 -4.92
CA ILE A 115 9.91 26.02 -4.04
C ILE A 115 10.30 25.65 -2.62
N ASP A 116 11.07 26.52 -1.97
CA ASP A 116 11.42 26.39 -0.56
C ASP A 116 10.16 26.51 0.31
N LEU A 117 9.74 25.38 0.88
CA LEU A 117 8.54 25.28 1.71
C LEU A 117 8.67 26.07 3.02
N ALA A 118 9.88 26.43 3.46
CA ALA A 118 10.06 27.29 4.65
C ALA A 118 9.39 28.67 4.48
N ILE A 119 9.17 29.11 3.24
CA ILE A 119 8.52 30.39 2.91
C ILE A 119 7.00 30.33 3.15
N THR A 120 6.40 29.13 3.19
CA THR A 120 4.97 28.93 3.50
C THR A 120 4.66 29.13 4.98
N GLY A 121 5.69 29.29 5.81
CA GLY A 121 5.59 29.50 7.24
C GLY A 121 5.47 28.22 8.06
N PHE A 122 5.35 27.04 7.44
CA PHE A 122 5.40 25.73 8.12
C PHE A 122 6.83 25.39 8.54
N ASP A 123 6.98 24.75 9.71
CA ASP A 123 8.26 24.15 10.09
C ASP A 123 8.46 22.78 9.43
N VAL A 124 9.72 22.31 9.38
CA VAL A 124 10.07 21.06 8.72
C VAL A 124 9.35 19.86 9.35
N SER A 125 9.18 19.86 10.67
CA SER A 125 8.48 18.79 11.39
C SER A 125 6.96 18.77 11.16
N GLU A 126 6.33 19.94 11.00
CA GLU A 126 4.92 20.09 10.64
C GLU A 126 4.68 19.60 9.20
N ILE A 127 5.57 19.94 8.27
CA ILE A 127 5.52 19.47 6.89
C ILE A 127 5.67 17.95 6.86
N GLU A 128 6.68 17.40 7.54
CA GLU A 128 6.86 15.95 7.62
C GLU A 128 5.66 15.25 8.25
N SER A 129 5.07 15.82 9.31
CA SER A 129 3.89 15.26 9.96
C SER A 129 2.66 15.28 9.05
N LEU A 130 2.40 16.41 8.36
CA LEU A 130 1.30 16.55 7.40
C LEU A 130 1.50 15.62 6.19
N MET A 131 2.72 15.54 5.67
CA MET A 131 3.04 14.62 4.58
C MET A 131 2.86 13.17 5.02
N LYS A 132 3.28 12.78 6.23
CA LYS A 132 3.05 11.42 6.78
C LYS A 132 1.57 11.11 7.02
N GLN A 133 0.78 12.06 7.52
CA GLN A 133 -0.66 11.87 7.73
C GLN A 133 -1.42 11.66 6.41
N PHE A 134 -0.94 12.24 5.31
CA PHE A 134 -1.57 12.19 3.99
C PHE A 134 -0.89 11.25 3.00
N ASP A 135 0.25 10.67 3.36
CA ASP A 135 0.80 9.54 2.65
C ASP A 135 -0.13 8.35 2.92
N LYS A 136 -1.18 8.20 2.10
CA LYS A 136 -1.91 6.95 1.86
C LYS A 136 -0.96 5.85 1.29
N SER A 137 0.35 5.98 1.50
CA SER A 137 1.43 5.14 1.01
C SER A 137 1.85 4.08 2.03
N GLU A 138 1.43 4.15 3.29
CA GLU A 138 1.61 3.03 4.20
C GLU A 138 0.39 2.11 4.10
N ALA A 139 0.64 0.88 3.66
CA ALA A 139 -0.41 -0.13 3.70
C ALA A 139 -0.71 -0.43 5.18
N ALA A 140 -1.98 -0.43 5.53
CA ALA A 140 -2.40 -0.67 6.90
C ALA A 140 -2.33 -2.16 7.21
N GLU A 141 -1.76 -2.51 8.35
CA GLU A 141 -1.94 -3.84 8.94
C GLU A 141 -3.44 -4.06 9.25
N ASP A 142 -3.89 -5.31 9.19
CA ASP A 142 -5.23 -5.70 9.61
C ASP A 142 -5.21 -6.47 10.94
N ASP A 143 -6.36 -6.52 11.60
CA ASP A 143 -6.53 -7.25 12.86
C ASP A 143 -7.05 -8.68 12.61
N PHE A 144 -6.79 -9.26 11.43
CA PHE A 144 -7.34 -10.56 11.06
C PHE A 144 -6.63 -11.72 11.79
N ASP A 145 -7.38 -12.40 12.65
CA ASP A 145 -6.89 -13.58 13.38
C ASP A 145 -6.93 -14.83 12.49
N THR A 146 -5.78 -15.12 11.89
CA THR A 146 -5.61 -16.25 10.96
C THR A 146 -5.82 -17.60 11.65
N GLU A 147 -5.36 -17.77 12.89
CA GLU A 147 -5.46 -19.07 13.56
C GLU A 147 -6.86 -19.35 14.02
N LYS A 148 -7.54 -18.35 14.58
CA LYS A 148 -8.95 -18.48 14.91
C LYS A 148 -9.76 -18.84 13.67
N ALA A 149 -9.47 -18.19 12.54
CA ALA A 149 -10.11 -18.54 11.27
C ALA A 149 -9.82 -19.99 10.84
N LEU A 150 -8.59 -20.49 11.01
CA LEU A 150 -8.21 -21.88 10.75
C LEU A 150 -8.95 -22.86 11.69
N GLU A 151 -9.04 -22.55 12.98
CA GLU A 151 -9.72 -23.36 14.00
C GLU A 151 -11.23 -23.45 13.74
N GLU A 152 -11.84 -22.37 13.24
CA GLU A 152 -13.26 -22.33 12.86
C GLU A 152 -13.56 -23.16 11.60
N ILE A 153 -12.56 -23.46 10.76
CA ILE A 153 -12.69 -24.29 9.57
C ILE A 153 -12.54 -25.77 9.94
N VAL A 154 -13.69 -26.41 10.17
CA VAL A 154 -13.75 -27.86 10.43
C VAL A 154 -13.48 -28.64 9.14
N GLU A 155 -14.29 -28.39 8.11
CA GLU A 155 -14.18 -28.95 6.77
C GLU A 155 -13.96 -27.79 5.77
N PRO A 156 -12.88 -27.81 4.97
CA PRO A 156 -12.66 -26.77 3.99
C PRO A 156 -13.70 -26.84 2.86
N VAL A 157 -14.13 -25.68 2.38
CA VAL A 157 -15.05 -25.55 1.23
C VAL A 157 -14.28 -25.52 -0.08
N SER A 158 -13.05 -25.00 -0.06
CA SER A 158 -12.08 -25.12 -1.13
C SER A 158 -11.69 -26.58 -1.37
N LYS A 159 -11.39 -26.88 -2.63
CA LYS A 159 -10.86 -28.17 -3.08
C LYS A 159 -9.69 -27.95 -4.02
N ARG A 160 -8.79 -28.92 -4.06
CA ARG A 160 -7.71 -28.93 -5.06
C ARG A 160 -8.24 -28.68 -6.48
N GLY A 161 -7.64 -27.71 -7.16
CA GLY A 161 -8.00 -27.31 -8.53
C GLY A 161 -9.00 -26.16 -8.62
N ASP A 162 -9.63 -25.78 -7.50
CA ASP A 162 -10.51 -24.61 -7.44
C ASP A 162 -9.75 -23.31 -7.73
N ILE A 163 -10.44 -22.37 -8.39
CA ILE A 163 -9.98 -21.00 -8.55
C ILE A 163 -11.02 -20.04 -7.96
N TRP A 164 -10.69 -19.44 -6.82
CA TRP A 164 -11.42 -18.32 -6.26
C TRP A 164 -11.18 -17.06 -7.07
N ILE A 165 -12.27 -16.38 -7.43
CA ILE A 165 -12.27 -15.02 -7.95
C ILE A 165 -12.68 -14.11 -6.79
N LEU A 166 -11.74 -13.26 -6.38
CA LEU A 166 -11.83 -12.37 -5.23
C LEU A 166 -11.74 -10.93 -5.73
N GLY A 167 -12.83 -10.41 -6.29
CA GLY A 167 -12.81 -9.15 -7.02
C GLY A 167 -11.90 -9.22 -8.25
N ARG A 168 -10.79 -8.47 -8.24
CA ARG A 168 -9.76 -8.51 -9.31
C ARG A 168 -8.66 -9.54 -9.06
N HIS A 169 -8.69 -10.22 -7.93
CA HIS A 169 -7.70 -11.20 -7.53
C HIS A 169 -8.13 -12.62 -7.93
N ARG A 170 -7.15 -13.50 -8.08
CA ARG A 170 -7.35 -14.93 -8.31
C ARG A 170 -6.60 -15.69 -7.24
N LEU A 171 -7.22 -16.68 -6.64
CA LEU A 171 -6.59 -17.60 -5.68
C LEU A 171 -6.87 -19.03 -6.13
N MET A 172 -5.82 -19.79 -6.44
CA MET A 172 -5.93 -21.18 -6.83
C MET A 172 -5.53 -22.09 -5.67
N CYS A 173 -6.37 -23.09 -5.38
CA CYS A 173 -5.95 -24.23 -4.58
C CYS A 173 -5.08 -25.15 -5.47
N GLY A 174 -3.76 -25.01 -5.41
CA GLY A 174 -2.83 -25.46 -6.44
C GLY A 174 -1.41 -25.74 -5.93
N ASP A 175 -0.58 -26.39 -6.75
CA ASP A 175 0.81 -26.73 -6.41
C ASP A 175 1.74 -25.85 -7.25
N SER A 176 2.56 -25.08 -6.54
CA SER A 176 3.52 -24.13 -7.11
C SER A 176 4.66 -24.78 -7.90
N THR A 177 4.85 -26.09 -7.76
CA THR A 177 5.83 -26.88 -8.50
C THR A 177 5.28 -27.44 -9.82
N VAL A 178 3.98 -27.29 -10.07
CA VAL A 178 3.28 -27.84 -11.25
C VAL A 178 2.87 -26.72 -12.19
N MET A 179 3.59 -26.58 -13.31
CA MET A 179 3.34 -25.51 -14.29
C MET A 179 1.88 -25.48 -14.78
N ALA A 180 1.25 -26.63 -15.00
CA ALA A 180 -0.14 -26.70 -15.47
C ALA A 180 -1.14 -26.09 -14.48
N ASP A 181 -0.84 -26.11 -13.18
CA ASP A 181 -1.67 -25.44 -12.17
C ASP A 181 -1.40 -23.94 -12.19
N VAL A 182 -0.12 -23.54 -12.23
CA VAL A 182 0.25 -22.12 -12.31
C VAL A 182 -0.32 -21.47 -13.59
N GLU A 183 -0.32 -22.15 -14.73
CA GLU A 183 -0.93 -21.65 -15.98
C GLU A 183 -2.46 -21.46 -15.85
N LYS A 184 -3.17 -22.35 -15.15
CA LYS A 184 -4.61 -22.20 -14.87
C LYS A 184 -4.88 -21.02 -13.94
N LEU A 185 -4.04 -20.83 -12.91
CA LEU A 185 -4.09 -19.65 -12.05
C LEU A 185 -3.93 -18.38 -12.89
N MET A 186 -2.97 -18.36 -13.82
CA MET A 186 -2.63 -17.20 -14.62
C MET A 186 -3.65 -16.86 -15.72
N ASP A 187 -4.42 -17.83 -16.21
CA ASP A 187 -5.49 -17.61 -17.21
C ASP A 187 -5.00 -16.87 -18.46
N GLY A 188 -3.79 -17.22 -18.91
CA GLY A 188 -3.12 -16.58 -20.05
C GLY A 188 -2.48 -15.22 -19.78
N ALA A 189 -2.61 -14.67 -18.56
CA ALA A 189 -1.89 -13.47 -18.15
C ALA A 189 -0.41 -13.79 -17.84
N LEU A 190 0.43 -12.75 -17.83
CA LEU A 190 1.80 -12.83 -17.31
C LEU A 190 1.94 -11.88 -16.13
N ALA A 191 2.72 -12.28 -15.13
CA ALA A 191 3.00 -11.48 -13.95
C ALA A 191 3.94 -10.31 -14.28
N ASP A 192 3.72 -9.17 -13.64
CA ASP A 192 4.66 -8.04 -13.66
C ASP A 192 5.71 -8.15 -12.57
N MET A 193 5.35 -8.77 -11.45
CA MET A 193 6.18 -8.96 -10.28
C MET A 193 5.80 -10.26 -9.56
N VAL A 194 6.78 -10.90 -8.94
CA VAL A 194 6.56 -11.98 -7.95
C VAL A 194 7.05 -11.52 -6.58
N PHE A 195 6.21 -11.70 -5.56
CA PHE A 195 6.61 -11.70 -4.16
C PHE A 195 6.12 -13.01 -3.56
N THR A 196 7.03 -13.82 -3.00
CA THR A 196 6.63 -15.14 -2.51
C THR A 196 7.48 -15.60 -1.33
N ASP A 197 6.87 -16.40 -0.45
CA ASP A 197 7.48 -16.93 0.79
C ASP A 197 7.28 -18.45 0.85
N PRO A 198 8.10 -19.24 0.14
CA PRO A 198 8.01 -20.69 0.14
C PRO A 198 8.29 -21.27 1.53
N PRO A 199 7.96 -22.55 1.79
CA PRO A 199 8.39 -23.24 3.01
C PRO A 199 9.93 -23.23 3.12
N TRP A 200 10.43 -23.16 4.35
CA TRP A 200 11.85 -22.90 4.62
C TRP A 200 12.67 -24.15 4.92
N ASN A 201 12.04 -25.31 4.94
CA ASN A 201 12.65 -26.59 5.28
C ASN A 201 13.29 -26.61 6.68
N VAL A 202 12.67 -25.92 7.65
CA VAL A 202 13.23 -25.78 9.02
C VAL A 202 12.54 -26.68 10.03
N ASP A 203 11.63 -27.54 9.58
CA ASP A 203 10.87 -28.51 10.35
C ASP A 203 10.25 -27.88 11.61
N LEU A 204 9.31 -26.95 11.41
CA LEU A 204 8.59 -26.28 12.52
C LEU A 204 7.69 -27.23 13.34
N GLY A 205 7.62 -28.53 13.00
CA GLY A 205 6.90 -29.54 13.74
C GLY A 205 7.38 -29.68 15.19
N GLY A 206 6.57 -29.22 16.14
CA GLY A 206 6.79 -29.47 17.56
C GLY A 206 6.35 -30.88 17.94
N ASP A 207 7.09 -31.54 18.83
CA ASP A 207 6.64 -32.73 19.56
C ASP A 207 5.29 -32.43 20.26
N PRO A 208 4.19 -33.08 19.85
CA PRO A 208 2.85 -32.82 20.38
C PRO A 208 2.71 -33.23 21.86
N THR A 209 3.68 -33.97 22.41
CA THR A 209 3.71 -34.38 23.82
C THR A 209 4.43 -33.38 24.72
N HIS A 210 5.13 -32.39 24.14
CA HIS A 210 5.88 -31.41 24.92
C HIS A 210 4.94 -30.30 25.45
N PRO A 211 4.91 -30.01 26.76
CA PRO A 211 3.89 -29.17 27.42
C PRO A 211 3.89 -27.69 26.98
N SER A 212 4.88 -27.26 26.21
CA SER A 212 5.00 -25.88 25.72
C SER A 212 5.23 -25.76 24.21
N TRP A 213 5.26 -26.89 23.47
CA TRP A 213 5.43 -26.83 22.02
C TRP A 213 4.08 -27.00 21.35
N LYS A 214 3.70 -26.01 20.54
CA LYS A 214 2.47 -26.07 19.76
C LYS A 214 2.76 -26.79 18.44
N PRO A 215 1.91 -27.73 18.00
CA PRO A 215 2.04 -28.34 16.68
C PRO A 215 1.86 -27.26 15.60
N ARG A 216 2.85 -27.09 14.73
CA ARG A 216 2.94 -26.03 13.71
C ARG A 216 3.36 -26.60 12.35
N GLN A 217 2.82 -27.77 12.01
CA GLN A 217 3.22 -28.49 10.81
C GLN A 217 2.88 -27.68 9.56
N ILE A 218 3.89 -27.32 8.78
CA ILE A 218 3.75 -26.69 7.46
C ILE A 218 3.99 -27.79 6.42
N LEU A 219 3.14 -27.86 5.39
CA LEU A 219 3.33 -28.78 4.28
C LEU A 219 4.66 -28.45 3.59
N ASN A 220 5.43 -29.48 3.21
CA ASN A 220 6.71 -29.33 2.51
C ASN A 220 7.84 -28.64 3.31
N ASP A 221 7.75 -28.53 4.64
CA ASP A 221 8.76 -27.87 5.50
C ASP A 221 9.76 -28.85 6.18
N SER A 222 9.79 -30.12 5.77
CA SER A 222 10.76 -31.13 6.23
C SER A 222 11.10 -32.11 5.10
N MET A 223 12.21 -31.83 4.42
CA MET A 223 12.73 -32.50 3.23
C MET A 223 14.24 -32.71 3.34
N SER A 224 14.77 -33.67 2.60
CA SER A 224 16.22 -33.77 2.39
C SER A 224 16.74 -32.54 1.63
N THR A 225 18.03 -32.25 1.71
CA THR A 225 18.65 -31.15 0.95
C THR A 225 18.44 -31.30 -0.56
N GLU A 226 18.49 -32.53 -1.09
CA GLU A 226 18.30 -32.81 -2.51
C GLU A 226 16.86 -32.59 -2.94
N ASP A 227 15.89 -33.12 -2.17
CA ASP A 227 14.46 -32.93 -2.44
C ASP A 227 14.05 -31.46 -2.33
N PHE A 228 14.58 -30.75 -1.33
CA PHE A 228 14.29 -29.32 -1.18
C PHE A 228 14.88 -28.49 -2.32
N LYS A 229 16.07 -28.84 -2.81
CA LYS A 229 16.64 -28.20 -4.01
C LYS A 229 15.76 -28.48 -5.24
N ASP A 230 15.29 -29.70 -5.43
CA ASP A 230 14.37 -30.05 -6.52
C ASP A 230 13.04 -29.29 -6.43
N PHE A 231 12.47 -29.18 -5.22
CA PHE A 231 11.29 -28.36 -4.94
C PHE A 231 11.50 -26.89 -5.32
N MET A 232 12.60 -26.27 -4.88
CA MET A 232 12.92 -24.88 -5.25
C MET A 232 13.15 -24.73 -6.75
N ASN A 233 13.82 -25.70 -7.39
CA ASN A 233 14.04 -25.69 -8.84
C ASN A 233 12.71 -25.69 -9.61
N LYS A 234 11.78 -26.59 -9.29
CA LYS A 234 10.47 -26.67 -9.95
C LYS A 234 9.65 -25.40 -9.72
N THR A 235 9.66 -24.88 -8.50
CA THR A 235 8.97 -23.64 -8.14
C THR A 235 9.53 -22.46 -8.93
N PHE A 236 10.85 -22.27 -8.95
CA PHE A 236 11.47 -21.15 -9.66
C PHE A 236 11.33 -21.29 -11.18
N ALA A 237 11.33 -22.51 -11.73
CA ALA A 237 10.98 -22.74 -13.13
C ALA A 237 9.55 -22.28 -13.45
N CYS A 238 8.59 -22.59 -12.58
CA CYS A 238 7.21 -22.11 -12.72
C CYS A 238 7.15 -20.58 -12.66
N MET A 239 7.76 -19.98 -11.64
CA MET A 239 7.85 -18.51 -11.50
C MET A 239 8.47 -17.85 -12.75
N TYR A 240 9.56 -18.41 -13.29
CA TYR A 240 10.22 -17.87 -14.48
C TYR A 240 9.29 -17.90 -15.69
N GLY A 241 8.57 -19.02 -15.89
CA GLY A 241 7.68 -19.20 -17.05
C GLY A 241 6.51 -18.20 -17.11
N ILE A 242 6.03 -17.71 -15.97
CA ILE A 242 4.88 -16.79 -15.90
C ILE A 242 5.26 -15.33 -15.69
N LEU A 243 6.51 -15.02 -15.34
CA LEU A 243 6.95 -13.66 -15.12
C LEU A 243 7.35 -13.00 -16.44
N LYS A 244 6.87 -11.78 -16.70
CA LYS A 244 7.28 -11.02 -17.89
C LYS A 244 8.80 -10.88 -17.93
N PRO A 245 9.45 -10.91 -19.11
CA PRO A 245 10.87 -10.62 -19.22
C PRO A 245 11.24 -9.28 -18.54
N GLY A 246 12.24 -9.31 -17.66
CA GLY A 246 12.64 -8.18 -16.83
C GLY A 246 11.76 -7.90 -15.61
N GLY A 247 10.71 -8.70 -15.38
CA GLY A 247 9.83 -8.61 -14.22
C GLY A 247 10.59 -8.84 -12.93
N MET A 248 10.19 -8.14 -11.87
CA MET A 248 10.90 -8.07 -10.61
C MET A 248 10.49 -9.24 -9.70
N MET A 249 11.41 -9.71 -8.85
CA MET A 249 11.21 -10.87 -7.99
C MET A 249 11.71 -10.61 -6.57
N TYR A 250 10.92 -11.05 -5.60
CA TYR A 250 11.25 -11.10 -4.18
C TYR A 250 10.92 -12.50 -3.66
N VAL A 251 11.93 -13.21 -3.17
CA VAL A 251 11.77 -14.53 -2.53
C VAL A 251 12.21 -14.42 -1.09
N VAL A 252 11.30 -14.64 -0.14
CA VAL A 252 11.64 -14.71 1.28
C VAL A 252 12.05 -16.15 1.61
N MET A 253 13.14 -16.34 2.37
CA MET A 253 13.62 -17.68 2.72
C MET A 253 14.44 -17.65 4.02
N SER A 254 14.63 -18.80 4.66
CA SER A 254 15.56 -18.93 5.79
C SER A 254 16.99 -18.58 5.40
N ALA A 255 17.72 -17.92 6.32
CA ALA A 255 19.16 -17.69 6.17
C ALA A 255 19.99 -18.99 6.08
N GLN A 256 19.42 -20.14 6.46
CA GLN A 256 20.06 -21.46 6.31
C GLN A 256 20.17 -21.88 4.83
N GLU A 257 19.24 -21.43 3.99
CA GLU A 257 19.16 -21.79 2.58
C GLU A 257 19.85 -20.78 1.68
N TRP A 258 20.71 -19.92 2.24
CA TRP A 258 21.24 -18.76 1.53
C TRP A 258 21.96 -19.13 0.24
N GLY A 259 22.86 -20.12 0.31
CA GLY A 259 23.60 -20.60 -0.86
C GLY A 259 22.69 -21.31 -1.87
N ASN A 260 21.75 -22.13 -1.39
CA ASN A 260 20.85 -22.89 -2.25
C ASN A 260 19.91 -21.98 -3.02
N CYS A 261 19.32 -20.98 -2.37
CA CYS A 261 18.44 -20.01 -3.00
C CYS A 261 19.17 -19.24 -4.13
N MET A 262 20.37 -18.73 -3.85
CA MET A 262 21.17 -18.00 -4.85
C MET A 262 21.51 -18.83 -6.09
N LEU A 263 21.95 -20.09 -5.89
CA LEU A 263 22.31 -20.97 -7.00
C LEU A 263 21.08 -21.36 -7.82
N THR A 264 20.01 -21.77 -7.15
CA THR A 264 18.77 -22.26 -7.79
C THR A 264 18.09 -21.14 -8.59
N LEU A 265 18.04 -19.91 -8.05
CA LEU A 265 17.53 -18.74 -8.78
C LEU A 265 18.32 -18.48 -10.07
N LYS A 266 19.66 -18.52 -9.97
CA LYS A 266 20.54 -18.31 -11.13
C LYS A 266 20.38 -19.42 -12.18
N GLU A 267 20.30 -20.67 -11.73
CA GLU A 267 20.08 -21.86 -12.59
C GLU A 267 18.75 -21.75 -13.35
N ASN A 268 17.73 -21.13 -12.76
CA ASN A 268 16.41 -20.90 -13.37
C ASN A 268 16.28 -19.57 -14.13
N GLY A 269 17.38 -18.89 -14.43
CA GLY A 269 17.35 -17.69 -15.27
C GLY A 269 17.00 -16.39 -14.53
N PHE A 270 17.06 -16.34 -13.21
CA PHE A 270 16.95 -15.07 -12.50
C PHE A 270 18.30 -14.38 -12.37
N HIS A 271 18.31 -13.06 -12.50
CA HIS A 271 19.40 -12.23 -12.02
C HIS A 271 19.12 -11.86 -10.56
N TRP A 272 19.95 -12.34 -9.64
CA TRP A 272 19.98 -11.88 -8.26
C TRP A 272 20.82 -10.59 -8.15
N SER A 273 20.23 -9.55 -7.55
CA SER A 273 20.85 -8.22 -7.44
C SER A 273 21.37 -7.93 -6.04
N SER A 274 20.53 -8.14 -5.04
CA SER A 274 20.85 -7.91 -3.63
C SER A 274 19.97 -8.78 -2.76
N THR A 275 20.36 -8.94 -1.50
CA THR A 275 19.51 -9.58 -0.50
C THR A 275 19.04 -8.49 0.45
N ILE A 276 17.73 -8.24 0.43
CA ILE A 276 17.09 -7.29 1.33
C ILE A 276 16.95 -7.98 2.69
N ILE A 277 17.27 -7.27 3.76
CA ILE A 277 17.17 -7.75 5.13
C ILE A 277 15.95 -7.11 5.76
N TRP A 278 14.88 -7.88 5.95
CA TRP A 278 13.79 -7.46 6.83
C TRP A 278 14.26 -7.57 8.27
N ASN A 279 14.63 -6.43 8.87
CA ASN A 279 15.04 -6.34 10.27
C ASN A 279 13.83 -6.13 11.16
N LYS A 280 13.57 -7.08 12.05
CA LYS A 280 12.40 -7.05 12.95
C LYS A 280 12.66 -6.15 14.15
N ASP A 281 11.60 -5.82 14.87
CA ASP A 281 11.64 -5.07 16.13
C ASP A 281 12.29 -5.85 17.29
N ARG A 282 12.29 -7.20 17.22
CA ARG A 282 12.76 -8.10 18.29
C ARG A 282 13.27 -9.43 17.74
N ILE A 283 14.15 -10.09 18.51
CA ILE A 283 14.69 -11.41 18.18
C ILE A 283 13.60 -12.49 18.21
N VAL A 284 13.75 -13.53 17.38
CA VAL A 284 12.97 -14.76 17.48
C VAL A 284 13.77 -15.79 18.26
N LEU A 285 13.31 -16.13 19.47
CA LEU A 285 13.93 -17.17 20.28
C LEU A 285 13.79 -18.53 19.59
N SER A 286 14.86 -19.30 19.56
CA SER A 286 14.93 -20.62 18.95
C SER A 286 15.94 -21.49 19.69
N ARG A 287 16.11 -22.74 19.26
CA ARG A 287 17.12 -23.66 19.81
C ARG A 287 18.55 -23.38 19.32
N LYS A 288 18.77 -22.31 18.55
CA LYS A 288 20.07 -21.94 17.99
C LYS A 288 20.90 -21.14 19.00
N ASP A 289 22.23 -21.27 18.92
CA ASP A 289 23.18 -20.47 19.70
C ASP A 289 23.04 -18.96 19.45
N TYR A 290 22.66 -18.59 18.21
CA TYR A 290 22.38 -17.22 17.81
C TYR A 290 20.93 -17.08 17.36
N HIS A 291 20.18 -16.22 18.06
CA HIS A 291 18.79 -15.92 17.72
C HIS A 291 18.72 -14.92 16.57
N THR A 292 17.97 -15.28 15.53
CA THR A 292 17.83 -14.43 14.35
C THR A 292 16.83 -13.30 14.61
N ARG A 293 17.19 -12.08 14.23
CA ARG A 293 16.32 -10.89 14.28
C ARG A 293 15.76 -10.49 12.91
N TYR A 294 16.25 -11.11 11.84
CA TYR A 294 15.90 -10.73 10.48
C TYR A 294 15.40 -11.90 9.65
N GLU A 295 14.81 -11.58 8.51
CA GLU A 295 14.56 -12.52 7.41
C GLU A 295 15.19 -11.97 6.12
N PRO A 296 15.99 -12.78 5.40
CA PRO A 296 16.51 -12.37 4.10
C PRO A 296 15.47 -12.53 2.98
N ILE A 297 15.47 -11.58 2.06
CA ILE A 297 14.62 -11.53 0.88
C ILE A 297 15.51 -11.38 -0.35
N TRP A 298 15.55 -12.39 -1.20
CA TRP A 298 16.30 -12.36 -2.44
C TRP A 298 15.59 -11.49 -3.46
N TYR A 299 16.19 -10.34 -3.76
CA TYR A 299 15.69 -9.40 -4.75
C TYR A 299 16.44 -9.56 -6.08
N GLY A 300 15.67 -9.56 -7.16
CA GLY A 300 16.20 -9.76 -8.49
C GLY A 300 15.17 -9.52 -9.58
N TRP A 301 15.46 -10.01 -10.77
CA TRP A 301 14.53 -9.96 -11.90
C TRP A 301 14.77 -11.11 -12.88
N HIS A 302 13.76 -11.37 -13.70
CA HIS A 302 13.84 -12.28 -14.84
C HIS A 302 14.91 -11.81 -15.84
N ASN A 303 15.94 -12.62 -16.12
CA ASN A 303 17.12 -12.19 -16.90
C ASN A 303 16.89 -11.98 -18.40
N GLY A 304 15.75 -12.41 -18.95
CA GLY A 304 15.41 -12.27 -20.36
C GLY A 304 15.25 -10.83 -20.89
N ALA A 305 15.20 -9.82 -20.02
CA ALA A 305 15.22 -8.41 -20.41
C ALA A 305 15.75 -7.53 -19.25
N PRO A 306 16.09 -6.25 -19.49
CA PRO A 306 16.33 -5.29 -18.42
C PRO A 306 15.13 -5.14 -17.48
N ARG A 307 15.40 -4.72 -16.23
CA ARG A 307 14.39 -4.46 -15.19
C ARG A 307 13.20 -3.66 -15.73
N ARG A 308 11.98 -4.15 -15.51
CA ARG A 308 10.73 -3.47 -15.93
C ARG A 308 10.37 -2.28 -15.07
N CYS A 309 10.55 -2.40 -13.75
CA CYS A 309 10.16 -1.39 -12.77
C CYS A 309 11.35 -1.11 -11.83
N PRO A 310 12.45 -0.52 -12.31
CA PRO A 310 13.55 -0.15 -11.43
C PRO A 310 13.12 1.00 -10.51
N LEU A 311 13.58 0.97 -9.26
CA LEU A 311 13.46 2.09 -8.33
C LEU A 311 14.00 3.40 -8.95
N GLU A 312 13.15 4.42 -9.00
CA GLU A 312 13.49 5.77 -9.46
C GLU A 312 14.34 6.49 -8.41
N ASP A 313 13.86 6.45 -7.16
CA ASP A 313 14.61 6.78 -5.96
C ASP A 313 15.62 5.65 -5.70
N ARG A 314 16.88 5.90 -6.04
CA ARG A 314 18.01 4.98 -5.77
C ARG A 314 18.69 5.28 -4.44
N LYS A 315 17.93 5.77 -3.45
CA LYS A 315 18.45 6.13 -2.12
C LYS A 315 17.97 5.17 -1.03
N GLN A 316 17.01 4.29 -1.31
CA GLN A 316 16.55 3.28 -0.36
C GLN A 316 17.64 2.28 0.00
N CYS A 317 17.70 1.91 1.28
CA CYS A 317 18.56 0.87 1.82
C CYS A 317 17.96 -0.53 1.58
N ASP A 318 18.83 -1.54 1.49
CA ASP A 318 18.45 -2.96 1.47
C ASP A 318 18.22 -3.53 2.88
N VAL A 319 18.24 -2.71 3.92
CA VAL A 319 17.77 -3.05 5.26
C VAL A 319 16.42 -2.37 5.50
N TRP A 320 15.39 -3.16 5.75
CA TRP A 320 14.02 -2.70 5.99
C TRP A 320 13.64 -2.97 7.44
N ASP A 321 13.62 -1.90 8.24
CA ASP A 321 13.19 -1.93 9.64
C ASP A 321 11.66 -1.88 9.72
N ILE A 322 11.02 -3.04 9.77
CA ILE A 322 9.56 -3.17 9.84
C ILE A 322 9.22 -4.09 11.02
N PRO A 323 8.36 -3.69 11.97
CA PRO A 323 7.99 -4.54 13.09
C PRO A 323 7.25 -5.79 12.62
N ARG A 324 7.30 -6.86 13.43
CA ARG A 324 6.41 -8.00 13.19
C ARG A 324 4.94 -7.61 13.45
N PRO A 325 3.97 -8.29 12.83
CA PRO A 325 2.56 -8.07 13.16
C PRO A 325 2.32 -8.23 14.66
N SER A 326 1.50 -7.35 15.23
CA SER A 326 1.13 -7.33 16.66
C SER A 326 0.21 -8.49 17.03
N VAL A 327 -0.63 -8.94 16.08
CA VAL A 327 -1.63 -10.01 16.25
C VAL A 327 -1.13 -11.28 15.58
N SER A 328 -0.26 -12.02 16.28
CA SER A 328 0.07 -13.42 15.99
C SER A 328 0.95 -13.95 17.11
N GLU A 329 0.35 -14.43 18.20
CA GLU A 329 1.09 -15.22 19.18
C GLU A 329 1.37 -16.66 18.67
N LEU A 330 0.85 -17.03 17.49
CA LEU A 330 0.51 -18.41 17.23
C LEU A 330 0.69 -18.85 15.75
N HIS A 331 0.67 -17.96 14.76
CA HIS A 331 1.07 -18.22 13.37
C HIS A 331 2.53 -17.77 13.16
N PRO A 332 3.48 -18.72 13.05
CA PRO A 332 4.91 -18.43 13.17
C PRO A 332 5.49 -17.54 12.06
N THR A 333 4.82 -17.37 10.90
CA THR A 333 5.43 -16.82 9.68
C THR A 333 4.63 -15.73 8.94
N THR A 334 3.49 -15.24 9.47
CA THR A 334 2.71 -14.18 8.79
C THR A 334 3.56 -12.94 8.57
N LYS A 335 3.64 -12.50 7.31
CA LYS A 335 4.37 -11.28 6.93
C LYS A 335 3.52 -10.04 7.21
N PRO A 336 4.14 -8.92 7.63
CA PRO A 336 3.49 -7.62 7.67
C PRO A 336 2.98 -7.23 6.28
N ILE A 337 1.78 -6.66 6.21
CA ILE A 337 1.23 -6.08 4.97
C ILE A 337 2.14 -4.95 4.48
N GLU A 338 2.68 -4.13 5.38
CA GLU A 338 3.59 -3.03 5.06
C GLU A 338 4.83 -3.52 4.29
N LEU A 339 5.43 -4.62 4.74
CA LEU A 339 6.61 -5.23 4.12
C LEU A 339 6.35 -5.59 2.65
N VAL A 340 5.23 -6.27 2.40
CA VAL A 340 4.87 -6.73 1.05
C VAL A 340 4.44 -5.55 0.18
N ALA A 341 3.67 -4.61 0.74
CA ALA A 341 3.23 -3.41 0.04
C ALA A 341 4.41 -2.53 -0.41
N ARG A 342 5.45 -2.41 0.42
CA ARG A 342 6.69 -1.72 0.04
C ARG A 342 7.34 -2.38 -1.17
N ALA A 343 7.46 -3.70 -1.19
CA ALA A 343 8.00 -4.44 -2.33
C ALA A 343 7.13 -4.22 -3.59
N ILE A 344 5.80 -4.33 -3.47
CA ILE A 344 4.86 -4.11 -4.58
C ILE A 344 5.01 -2.70 -5.17
N LYS A 345 5.05 -1.66 -4.34
CA LYS A 345 5.18 -0.27 -4.80
C LYS A 345 6.52 0.00 -5.49
N ASN A 346 7.58 -0.61 -4.98
CA ASN A 346 8.92 -0.44 -5.53
C ASN A 346 9.11 -1.09 -6.91
N SER A 347 8.31 -2.11 -7.24
CA SER A 347 8.56 -3.02 -8.37
C SER A 347 7.36 -3.28 -9.28
N SER A 348 6.27 -2.54 -9.12
CA SER A 348 5.07 -2.63 -9.98
C SER A 348 4.33 -1.29 -10.06
N TYR A 349 3.45 -1.13 -11.04
CA TYR A 349 2.52 0.00 -11.14
C TYR A 349 1.09 -0.42 -10.78
N PRO A 350 0.17 0.50 -10.50
CA PRO A 350 -1.26 0.17 -10.40
C PRO A 350 -1.74 -0.65 -11.60
N ASP A 351 -2.75 -1.50 -11.37
CA ASP A 351 -3.33 -2.47 -12.32
C ASP A 351 -2.39 -3.61 -12.78
N HIS A 352 -1.13 -3.61 -12.36
CA HIS A 352 -0.22 -4.73 -12.60
C HIS A 352 -0.66 -6.00 -11.88
N VAL A 353 -0.22 -7.14 -12.42
CA VAL A 353 -0.41 -8.46 -11.80
C VAL A 353 0.80 -8.79 -10.94
N VAL A 354 0.56 -8.97 -9.64
CA VAL A 354 1.51 -9.49 -8.66
C VAL A 354 1.19 -10.95 -8.41
N VAL A 355 2.20 -11.81 -8.42
CA VAL A 355 2.03 -13.24 -8.14
C VAL A 355 2.68 -13.62 -6.81
N ASP A 356 2.01 -14.51 -6.09
CA ASP A 356 2.53 -15.23 -4.94
C ASP A 356 2.12 -16.71 -5.05
N LEU A 357 3.08 -17.64 -5.10
CA LEU A 357 2.76 -19.06 -5.24
C LEU A 357 2.66 -19.79 -3.89
N PHE A 358 2.80 -19.07 -2.78
CA PHE A 358 2.71 -19.59 -1.41
C PHE A 358 1.85 -18.65 -0.57
N GLY A 359 0.54 -18.70 -0.80
CA GLY A 359 -0.41 -17.72 -0.27
C GLY A 359 -0.43 -17.61 1.25
N GLY A 360 -0.28 -18.72 1.98
CA GLY A 360 -0.31 -18.76 3.44
C GLY A 360 -1.55 -18.07 3.99
N SER A 361 -1.36 -17.01 4.78
CA SER A 361 -2.46 -16.20 5.33
C SER A 361 -3.02 -15.12 4.38
N GLY A 362 -2.49 -15.00 3.16
CA GLY A 362 -3.01 -14.09 2.13
C GLY A 362 -2.44 -12.68 2.16
N THR A 363 -1.36 -12.41 2.91
CA THR A 363 -0.79 -11.06 3.05
C THR A 363 -0.52 -10.38 1.70
N THR A 364 0.04 -11.10 0.72
CA THR A 364 0.32 -10.52 -0.61
C THR A 364 -0.94 -10.07 -1.35
N LEU A 365 -2.05 -10.80 -1.19
CA LEU A 365 -3.34 -10.45 -1.78
C LEU A 365 -3.89 -9.17 -1.16
N ILE A 366 -3.84 -9.07 0.17
CA ILE A 366 -4.28 -7.88 0.92
C ILE A 366 -3.42 -6.66 0.56
N ALA A 367 -2.08 -6.82 0.52
CA ALA A 367 -1.17 -5.77 0.11
C ALA A 367 -1.43 -5.31 -1.33
N ALA A 368 -1.73 -6.23 -2.25
CA ALA A 368 -2.11 -5.88 -3.62
C ALA A 368 -3.45 -5.15 -3.69
N GLU A 369 -4.46 -5.56 -2.90
CA GLU A 369 -5.76 -4.87 -2.85
C GLU A 369 -5.57 -3.41 -2.38
N GLN A 370 -4.86 -3.21 -1.27
CA GLN A 370 -4.61 -1.88 -0.69
C GLN A 370 -3.76 -0.98 -1.61
N THR A 371 -3.01 -1.57 -2.53
CA THR A 371 -2.14 -0.84 -3.45
C THR A 371 -2.68 -0.77 -4.87
N ASN A 372 -3.93 -1.13 -5.16
CA ASN A 372 -4.49 -1.08 -6.52
C ASN A 372 -3.75 -1.97 -7.53
N ARG A 373 -3.31 -3.16 -7.11
CA ARG A 373 -2.78 -4.21 -7.99
C ARG A 373 -3.71 -5.41 -7.97
N SER A 374 -3.60 -6.27 -8.99
CA SER A 374 -4.23 -7.60 -8.97
C SER A 374 -3.25 -8.60 -8.38
N CYS A 375 -3.74 -9.56 -7.60
CA CYS A 375 -2.92 -10.63 -7.03
C CYS A 375 -3.42 -11.97 -7.55
N PHE A 376 -2.53 -12.72 -8.18
CA PHE A 376 -2.78 -14.09 -8.63
C PHE A 376 -1.97 -15.01 -7.72
N MET A 377 -2.68 -15.70 -6.84
CA MET A 377 -2.11 -16.41 -5.70
C MET A 377 -2.32 -17.92 -5.81
N GLY A 378 -1.29 -18.70 -5.52
CA GLY A 378 -1.39 -20.15 -5.33
C GLY A 378 -1.30 -20.49 -3.84
N GLU A 379 -2.12 -21.43 -3.38
CA GLU A 379 -2.03 -22.01 -2.03
C GLU A 379 -2.37 -23.50 -2.12
N MET A 380 -1.60 -24.35 -1.46
CA MET A 380 -1.75 -25.80 -1.58
C MET A 380 -2.76 -26.37 -0.59
N ASP A 381 -2.86 -25.78 0.60
CA ASP A 381 -3.75 -26.22 1.66
C ASP A 381 -5.16 -25.62 1.48
N GLU A 382 -6.15 -26.50 1.39
CA GLU A 382 -7.56 -26.15 1.19
C GLU A 382 -8.10 -25.25 2.32
N LYS A 383 -7.66 -25.46 3.57
CA LYS A 383 -8.08 -24.60 4.70
C LYS A 383 -7.49 -23.21 4.58
N TYR A 384 -6.22 -23.09 4.18
CA TYR A 384 -5.63 -21.76 3.98
C TYR A 384 -6.28 -21.02 2.81
N CYS A 385 -6.70 -21.71 1.75
CA CYS A 385 -7.48 -21.09 0.68
C CYS A 385 -8.77 -20.44 1.21
N ASP A 386 -9.52 -21.15 2.07
CA ASP A 386 -10.72 -20.62 2.72
C ASP A 386 -10.41 -19.43 3.62
N VAL A 387 -9.31 -19.48 4.38
CA VAL A 387 -8.87 -18.39 5.25
C VAL A 387 -8.58 -17.13 4.43
N ILE A 388 -7.85 -17.26 3.32
CA ILE A 388 -7.52 -16.13 2.43
C ILE A 388 -8.81 -15.52 1.88
N ALA A 389 -9.74 -16.34 1.39
CA ALA A 389 -11.02 -15.87 0.85
C ALA A 389 -11.85 -15.13 1.91
N LYS A 390 -11.92 -15.67 3.14
CA LYS A 390 -12.60 -15.02 4.29
C LYS A 390 -11.92 -13.71 4.70
N ARG A 391 -10.59 -13.68 4.78
CA ARG A 391 -9.81 -12.48 5.10
C ARG A 391 -10.11 -11.37 4.10
N PHE A 392 -10.07 -11.69 2.81
CA PHE A 392 -10.38 -10.73 1.76
C PHE A 392 -11.83 -10.21 1.85
N ALA A 393 -12.80 -11.11 2.01
CA ALA A 393 -14.22 -10.74 2.13
C ALA A 393 -14.45 -9.78 3.31
N LEU A 394 -13.88 -10.11 4.48
CA LEU A 394 -13.97 -9.28 5.69
C LEU A 394 -13.32 -7.91 5.49
N GLN A 395 -12.09 -7.88 4.97
CA GLN A 395 -11.32 -6.65 4.84
C GLN A 395 -11.94 -5.67 3.83
N THR A 396 -12.52 -6.19 2.74
CA THR A 396 -13.14 -5.36 1.71
C THR A 396 -14.62 -5.05 2.00
N GLY A 397 -15.27 -5.80 2.89
CA GLY A 397 -16.70 -5.77 3.11
C GLY A 397 -17.52 -6.19 1.87
N ARG A 398 -16.88 -6.89 0.91
CA ARG A 398 -17.49 -7.32 -0.35
C ARG A 398 -17.73 -8.82 -0.31
N HIS A 399 -18.99 -9.23 -0.32
CA HIS A 399 -19.37 -10.62 -0.56
C HIS A 399 -19.84 -10.80 -2.02
N ASP A 400 -20.47 -9.76 -2.57
CA ASP A 400 -20.94 -9.72 -3.95
C ASP A 400 -19.77 -9.80 -4.94
N GLY A 401 -19.85 -10.79 -5.84
CA GLY A 401 -18.84 -11.00 -6.87
C GLY A 401 -17.68 -11.89 -6.45
N ILE A 402 -17.66 -12.43 -5.21
CA ILE A 402 -16.78 -13.53 -4.83
C ILE A 402 -17.41 -14.87 -5.26
N TYR A 403 -16.61 -15.70 -5.94
CA TYR A 403 -17.05 -17.03 -6.36
C TYR A 403 -15.86 -17.97 -6.61
N VAL A 404 -16.13 -19.27 -6.60
CA VAL A 404 -15.20 -20.32 -7.04
C VAL A 404 -15.56 -20.76 -8.45
N LEU A 405 -14.54 -20.97 -9.27
CA LEU A 405 -14.60 -21.76 -10.49
C LEU A 405 -14.16 -23.19 -10.16
N ARG A 406 -15.07 -24.15 -10.30
CA ARG A 406 -14.83 -25.58 -10.06
C ARG A 406 -15.40 -26.38 -11.21
N ASP A 407 -14.55 -27.14 -11.90
CA ASP A 407 -14.94 -28.00 -13.03
C ASP A 407 -15.76 -27.27 -14.12
N GLY A 408 -15.48 -25.98 -14.33
CA GLY A 408 -16.19 -25.14 -15.30
C GLY A 408 -17.50 -24.52 -14.78
N GLU A 409 -17.90 -24.84 -13.56
CA GLU A 409 -19.05 -24.23 -12.89
C GLU A 409 -18.64 -23.06 -11.99
N LYS A 410 -19.52 -22.06 -11.90
CA LYS A 410 -19.37 -20.90 -11.02
C LYS A 410 -20.21 -21.10 -9.76
N ILE A 411 -19.55 -21.19 -8.60
CA ILE A 411 -20.19 -21.36 -7.29
C ILE A 411 -20.02 -20.07 -6.49
N GLY A 412 -21.12 -19.38 -6.19
CA GLY A 412 -21.09 -18.09 -5.50
C GLY A 412 -20.78 -18.20 -3.99
N TRP A 413 -20.30 -17.10 -3.41
CA TRP A 413 -19.97 -16.97 -1.98
C TRP A 413 -21.06 -17.52 -1.04
N GLU A 414 -22.31 -17.13 -1.22
CA GLU A 414 -23.42 -17.56 -0.34
C GLU A 414 -23.62 -19.08 -0.28
N SER A 415 -23.29 -19.77 -1.38
CA SER A 415 -23.37 -21.24 -1.44
C SER A 415 -22.19 -21.91 -0.74
N LEU A 416 -21.04 -21.25 -0.70
CA LEU A 416 -19.81 -21.79 -0.12
C LEU A 416 -19.71 -21.45 1.37
N CYS A 417 -20.10 -20.23 1.73
CA CYS A 417 -20.04 -19.66 3.06
C CYS A 417 -21.43 -19.16 3.48
N PRO A 418 -22.41 -20.06 3.71
CA PRO A 418 -23.73 -19.64 4.16
C PRO A 418 -23.60 -18.94 5.52
N GLU A 419 -24.17 -17.73 5.63
CA GLU A 419 -24.25 -17.03 6.91
C GLU A 419 -24.99 -17.92 7.93
N LYS A 420 -24.38 -18.14 9.09
CA LYS A 420 -24.96 -18.94 10.18
C LYS A 420 -25.91 -18.12 11.04
#